data_AF-A0A7J8YR59-F1
#
_entry.id   AF-A0A7J8YR59-F1
#
_cell.length_a   1.000
_cell.length_b   1.000
_cell.length_c   1.000
_cell.angle_alpha   90.00
_cell.angle_beta   90.00
_cell.angle_gamma   90.00
#
_symmetry.space_group_name_H-M   'P 1'
#
loop_
_entity.id
_entity.type
_entity.pdbx_description
1 polymer ?
#
loop_
_entity_poly.entity_id
_entity_poly.type
_entity_poly.pdbx_seq_one_letter_code
_entity_poly.pdbx_strand_id
1 'polypeptide(L)'
;AILVQGDLEKVLIKKKLAYLDKSKWDRLDKKALSIIQLFLTNNVLQKVLMEKTTFTLWKRLETLYTTKFLANQLELKQRLYTFRMNKGEHLRDHINEFITLFNDLKNVKVQIDDNDQAMLLLCYLPL
;
A
#
# COMPACT_ATOMS: atom_id res chain seq x y z
N ALA A 1 -0.45 -5.05 19.74
CA ALA A 1 -0.44 -3.73 19.07
C ALA A 1 -0.80 -2.64 20.09
N ILE A 2 -0.13 -1.48 20.06
CA ILE A 2 -0.25 -0.42 21.09
C ILE A 2 -1.70 0.10 21.24
N LEU A 3 -2.50 0.03 20.18
CA LEU A 3 -3.92 0.39 20.19
C LEU A 3 -4.82 -0.63 20.92
N VAL A 4 -4.44 -1.92 20.92
CA VAL A 4 -5.15 -3.01 21.64
C VAL A 4 -4.89 -2.91 23.14
N GLN A 5 -3.69 -2.47 23.54
CA GLN A 5 -3.32 -2.29 24.95
C GLN A 5 -4.06 -1.11 25.62
N GLY A 6 -4.64 -0.22 24.82
CA GLY A 6 -5.45 0.92 25.30
C GLY A 6 -6.97 0.76 25.13
N ASP A 7 -7.46 -0.37 24.63
CA ASP A 7 -8.88 -0.58 24.24
C ASP A 7 -9.39 0.50 23.26
N LEU A 8 -8.50 1.03 22.41
CA LEU A 8 -8.76 2.14 21.48
C LEU A 8 -9.17 1.67 20.08
N GLU A 9 -9.19 0.36 19.81
CA GLU A 9 -9.55 -0.19 18.49
C GLU A 9 -10.98 0.18 18.08
N LYS A 10 -11.87 0.35 19.06
CA LYS A 10 -13.29 0.69 18.87
C LYS A 10 -13.52 2.03 18.15
N VAL A 11 -12.60 3.00 18.26
CA VAL A 11 -12.75 4.30 17.59
C VAL A 11 -12.41 4.25 16.09
N LEU A 12 -11.75 3.19 15.61
CA LEU A 12 -11.39 3.01 14.20
C LEU A 12 -12.58 2.62 13.31
N ILE A 13 -13.70 2.17 13.89
CA ILE A 13 -14.84 1.58 13.14
C ILE A 13 -16.02 2.56 12.98
N LYS A 14 -15.90 3.82 13.44
CA LYS A 14 -16.99 4.82 13.48
C LYS A 14 -18.25 4.36 14.26
N LYS A 15 -18.23 3.20 14.88
CA LYS A 15 -19.37 2.69 15.64
C LYS A 15 -19.28 3.25 17.05
N LYS A 16 -19.92 4.41 17.26
CA LYS A 16 -20.20 4.90 18.62
C LYS A 16 -20.94 3.78 19.34
N LEU A 17 -20.34 3.24 20.40
CA LEU A 17 -21.00 2.26 21.24
C LEU A 17 -22.19 2.97 21.91
N ALA A 18 -23.40 2.46 21.70
CA ALA A 18 -24.64 3.11 22.14
C ALA A 18 -24.70 3.38 23.67
N TYR A 19 -23.84 2.73 24.46
CA TYR A 19 -23.71 2.86 25.90
C TYR A 19 -22.62 3.86 26.36
N LEU A 20 -21.80 4.42 25.45
CA LEU A 20 -20.73 5.36 25.82
C LEU A 20 -21.22 6.81 25.78
N ASP A 21 -21.04 7.49 26.90
CA ASP A 21 -21.22 8.94 27.01
C ASP A 21 -20.32 9.69 26.00
N LYS A 22 -20.87 10.75 25.40
CA LYS A 22 -20.22 11.55 24.35
C LYS A 22 -18.86 12.08 24.82
N SER A 23 -18.78 12.54 26.06
CA SER A 23 -17.53 13.06 26.65
C SER A 23 -16.43 12.00 26.76
N LYS A 24 -16.80 10.77 27.17
CA LYS A 24 -15.86 9.64 27.25
C LYS A 24 -15.40 9.21 25.86
N TRP A 25 -16.31 9.19 24.89
CA TRP A 25 -15.99 8.88 23.49
C TRP A 25 -15.01 9.90 22.89
N ASP A 26 -15.28 11.19 23.05
CA ASP A 26 -14.41 12.26 22.52
C ASP A 26 -13.00 12.22 23.14
N ARG A 27 -12.89 11.85 24.43
CA ARG A 27 -11.59 11.66 25.07
C ARG A 27 -10.81 10.48 24.50
N LEU A 28 -11.49 9.36 24.22
CA LEU A 28 -10.88 8.18 23.62
C LEU A 28 -10.46 8.45 22.17
N ASP A 29 -11.31 9.14 21.39
CA ASP A 29 -11.01 9.51 20.01
C ASP A 29 -9.80 10.44 19.93
N LYS A 30 -9.72 11.47 20.79
CA LYS A 30 -8.54 12.35 20.86
C LYS A 30 -7.26 11.59 21.25
N LYS A 31 -7.36 10.69 22.24
CA LYS A 31 -6.20 9.90 22.68
C LYS A 31 -5.69 8.99 21.57
N ALA A 32 -6.58 8.30 20.87
CA ALA A 32 -6.21 7.45 19.74
C ALA A 32 -5.63 8.27 18.57
N LEU A 33 -6.19 9.46 18.30
CA LEU A 33 -5.70 10.37 17.28
C LEU A 33 -4.26 10.78 17.55
N SER A 34 -3.97 11.24 18.77
CA SER A 34 -2.62 11.64 19.17
C SER A 34 -1.64 10.46 19.15
N ILE A 35 -2.06 9.28 19.57
CA ILE A 35 -1.22 8.07 19.52
C ILE A 35 -0.85 7.77 18.06
N ILE A 36 -1.83 7.69 17.16
CA ILE A 36 -1.54 7.38 15.76
C ILE A 36 -0.61 8.44 15.17
N GLN A 37 -0.89 9.73 15.39
CA GLN A 37 -0.04 10.82 14.90
C GLN A 37 1.41 10.75 15.40
N LEU A 38 1.64 10.31 16.65
CA LEU A 38 2.98 10.13 17.21
C LEU A 38 3.80 9.05 16.50
N PHE A 39 3.14 8.02 15.97
CA PHE A 39 3.79 6.91 15.26
C PHE A 39 3.97 7.16 13.76
N LEU A 40 3.46 8.28 13.24
CA LEU A 40 3.63 8.65 11.84
C LEU A 40 4.92 9.45 11.63
N THR A 41 5.58 9.22 10.49
CA THR A 41 6.69 10.08 10.06
C THR A 41 6.16 11.43 9.59
N ASN A 42 7.00 12.49 9.66
CA ASN A 42 6.61 13.86 9.28
C ASN A 42 5.93 13.95 7.91
N ASN A 43 6.42 13.21 6.92
CA ASN A 43 5.88 13.20 5.55
C ASN A 43 4.45 12.64 5.48
N VAL A 44 4.11 11.69 6.34
CA VAL A 44 2.76 11.11 6.40
C VAL A 44 1.86 11.99 7.27
N LEU A 45 2.40 12.53 8.37
CA LEU A 45 1.69 13.44 9.27
C LEU A 45 1.16 14.66 8.52
N GLN A 46 1.97 15.31 7.67
CA GLN A 46 1.55 16.45 6.85
C GLN A 46 0.34 16.14 5.95
N LYS A 47 0.17 14.88 5.52
CA LYS A 47 -0.94 14.46 4.64
C LYS A 47 -2.24 14.14 5.38
N VAL A 48 -2.18 14.00 6.71
CA VAL A 48 -3.32 13.63 7.57
C VAL A 48 -3.59 14.63 8.70
N LEU A 49 -2.81 15.71 8.81
CA LEU A 49 -2.90 16.70 9.90
C LEU A 49 -4.26 17.40 9.98
N MET A 50 -4.97 17.50 8.84
CA MET A 50 -6.29 18.15 8.75
C MET A 50 -7.42 17.28 9.32
N GLU A 51 -7.15 16.01 9.63
CA GLU A 51 -8.14 15.05 10.09
C GLU A 51 -8.45 15.26 11.58
N LYS A 52 -9.74 15.49 11.87
CA LYS A 52 -10.20 15.87 13.22
C LYS A 52 -10.58 14.69 14.12
N THR A 53 -10.72 13.50 13.54
CA THR A 53 -11.16 12.29 14.26
C THR A 53 -10.26 11.13 13.93
N THR A 54 -10.14 10.17 14.85
CA THR A 54 -9.32 8.97 14.61
C THR A 54 -9.83 8.19 13.40
N PHE A 55 -11.15 8.11 13.24
CA PHE A 55 -11.76 7.44 12.10
C PHE A 55 -11.37 8.07 10.75
N THR A 56 -11.48 9.40 10.62
CA THR A 56 -11.17 10.06 9.35
C THR A 56 -9.67 10.02 9.06
N LEU A 57 -8.83 10.14 10.09
CA LEU A 57 -7.37 9.93 9.96
C LEU A 57 -7.06 8.51 9.47
N TRP A 58 -7.67 7.48 10.06
CA TRP A 58 -7.48 6.09 9.65
C TRP A 58 -7.92 5.86 8.20
N LYS A 59 -9.08 6.40 7.80
CA LYS A 59 -9.56 6.32 6.41
C LYS A 59 -8.65 7.05 5.42
N ARG A 60 -8.08 8.19 5.82
CA ARG A 60 -7.12 8.92 5.00
C ARG A 60 -5.84 8.12 4.81
N LEU A 61 -5.31 7.50 5.87
CA LEU A 61 -4.16 6.59 5.78
C LEU A 61 -4.47 5.40 4.87
N GLU A 62 -5.60 4.71 5.09
CA GLU A 62 -6.05 3.60 4.26
C GLU A 62 -6.08 4.00 2.78
N THR A 63 -6.66 5.16 2.47
CA THR A 63 -6.70 5.69 1.10
C THR A 63 -5.31 5.98 0.56
N LEU A 64 -4.46 6.70 1.29
CA LEU A 64 -3.10 7.07 0.85
C LEU A 64 -2.26 5.84 0.49
N TYR A 65 -2.30 4.82 1.36
CA TYR A 65 -1.53 3.60 1.15
C TYR A 65 -2.16 2.68 0.11
N THR A 66 -3.49 2.64 -0.01
CA THR A 66 -4.17 1.90 -1.08
C THR A 66 -3.92 2.53 -2.44
N THR A 67 -4.04 3.86 -2.56
CA THR A 67 -3.73 4.57 -3.82
C THR A 67 -2.28 4.38 -4.22
N LYS A 68 -1.33 4.47 -3.27
CA LYS A 68 0.08 4.19 -3.55
C LYS A 68 0.30 2.75 -4.02
N PHE A 69 -0.35 1.79 -3.36
CA PHE A 69 -0.27 0.39 -3.75
C PHE A 69 -0.84 0.14 -5.16
N LEU A 70 -1.99 0.74 -5.48
CA LEU A 70 -2.60 0.66 -6.81
C LEU A 70 -1.75 1.34 -7.89
N ALA A 71 -1.18 2.52 -7.60
CA ALA A 71 -0.27 3.21 -8.51
C ALA A 71 0.98 2.36 -8.80
N ASN A 72 1.59 1.78 -7.77
CA ASN A 72 2.72 0.87 -7.93
C ASN A 72 2.37 -0.37 -8.75
N GLN A 73 1.19 -0.98 -8.53
CA GLN A 73 0.72 -2.10 -9.36
C GLN A 73 0.56 -1.70 -10.83
N LEU A 74 -0.01 -0.53 -11.08
CA LEU A 74 -0.22 -0.03 -12.43
C LEU A 74 1.11 0.24 -13.15
N GLU A 75 2.07 0.86 -12.46
CA GLU A 75 3.40 1.13 -12.99
C GLU A 75 4.13 -0.15 -13.38
N LEU A 76 4.12 -1.17 -12.51
CA LEU A 76 4.76 -2.46 -12.80
C LEU A 76 4.08 -3.20 -13.96
N LYS A 77 2.74 -3.15 -14.05
CA LYS A 77 2.01 -3.71 -15.19
C LYS A 77 2.35 -2.98 -16.49
N GLN A 78 2.43 -1.65 -16.46
CA GLN A 78 2.83 -0.87 -17.62
C GLN A 78 4.24 -1.26 -18.07
N ARG A 79 5.20 -1.34 -17.14
CA ARG A 79 6.57 -1.76 -17.41
C ARG A 79 6.61 -3.15 -18.05
N LEU A 80 5.81 -4.10 -17.55
CA LEU A 80 5.66 -5.44 -18.14
C LEU A 80 5.19 -5.36 -19.59
N TYR A 81 4.08 -4.68 -19.87
CA TYR A 81 3.54 -4.62 -21.24
C TYR A 81 4.48 -3.92 -22.24
N THR A 82 5.31 -3.00 -21.77
CA THR A 82 6.31 -2.30 -22.59
C THR A 82 7.69 -2.96 -22.58
N PHE A 83 7.87 -4.05 -21.82
CA PHE A 83 9.16 -4.73 -21.69
C PHE A 83 9.55 -5.32 -23.05
N ARG A 84 10.75 -5.01 -23.54
CA ARG A 84 11.30 -5.52 -24.81
C ARG A 84 12.81 -5.47 -24.72
N MET A 85 13.48 -6.46 -25.30
CA MET A 85 14.94 -6.44 -25.41
C MET A 85 15.38 -5.43 -26.46
N ASN A 86 16.34 -4.58 -26.09
CA ASN A 86 16.90 -3.57 -27.00
C ASN A 86 17.98 -4.17 -27.90
N LYS A 87 18.17 -3.57 -29.09
CA LYS A 87 19.27 -3.97 -29.99
C LYS A 87 20.61 -3.70 -29.31
N GLY A 88 21.42 -4.75 -29.17
CA GLY A 88 22.74 -4.69 -28.52
C GLY A 88 22.71 -4.95 -27.01
N GLU A 89 21.54 -5.19 -26.41
CA GLU A 89 21.43 -5.66 -25.02
C GLU A 89 21.94 -7.11 -24.91
N HIS A 90 22.54 -7.46 -23.77
CA HIS A 90 22.91 -8.84 -23.50
C HIS A 90 21.71 -9.64 -23.02
N LEU A 91 21.47 -10.81 -23.63
CA LEU A 91 20.36 -11.69 -23.27
C LEU A 91 20.31 -12.02 -21.76
N ARG A 92 21.48 -12.21 -21.14
CA ARG A 92 21.58 -12.48 -19.70
C ARG A 92 21.02 -11.33 -18.86
N ASP A 93 21.38 -10.10 -19.21
CA ASP A 93 20.95 -8.92 -18.46
C ASP A 93 19.45 -8.70 -18.65
N HIS A 94 18.94 -8.92 -19.86
CA HIS A 94 17.51 -8.90 -20.16
C HIS A 94 16.71 -9.90 -19.32
N ILE A 95 17.19 -11.15 -19.23
CA ILE A 95 16.56 -12.20 -18.41
C ILE A 95 16.60 -11.83 -16.91
N ASN A 96 17.70 -11.25 -16.42
CA ASN A 96 17.80 -10.81 -15.03
C ASN A 96 16.80 -9.68 -14.72
N GLU A 97 16.65 -8.71 -15.62
CA GLU A 97 15.65 -7.65 -15.49
C GLU A 97 14.22 -8.20 -15.52
N PHE A 98 13.96 -9.16 -16.41
CA PHE A 98 12.67 -9.86 -16.47
C PHE A 98 12.35 -10.55 -15.13
N ILE A 99 13.26 -11.36 -14.59
CA ILE A 99 13.08 -12.04 -13.29
C ILE A 99 12.84 -11.03 -12.17
N THR A 100 13.59 -9.91 -12.17
CA THR A 100 13.42 -8.84 -11.19
C THR A 100 12.02 -8.23 -11.28
N LEU A 101 11.53 -7.97 -12.49
CA LEU A 101 10.18 -7.44 -12.72
C LEU A 101 9.07 -8.37 -12.20
N PHE A 102 9.21 -9.69 -12.37
CA PHE A 102 8.24 -10.65 -11.81
C PHE A 102 8.30 -10.74 -10.29
N ASN A 103 9.48 -10.65 -9.70
CA ASN A 103 9.62 -10.56 -8.25
C ASN A 103 8.94 -9.30 -7.70
N ASP A 104 9.09 -8.16 -8.38
CA ASP A 104 8.41 -6.91 -8.00
C ASP A 104 6.88 -7.02 -8.13
N LEU A 105 6.39 -7.63 -9.22
CA LEU A 105 4.96 -7.92 -9.40
C LEU A 105 4.40 -8.81 -8.28
N LYS A 106 5.14 -9.84 -7.89
CA LYS A 106 4.78 -10.74 -6.78
C LYS A 106 4.73 -9.99 -5.44
N ASN A 107 5.67 -9.07 -5.20
CA ASN A 107 5.70 -8.24 -4.00
C ASN A 107 4.45 -7.34 -3.88
N VAL A 108 3.88 -6.91 -5.01
CA VAL A 108 2.62 -6.15 -5.05
C VAL A 108 1.38 -7.04 -5.23
N LYS A 109 1.48 -8.35 -4.96
CA LYS A 109 0.38 -9.33 -5.05
C LYS A 109 -0.22 -9.50 -6.46
N VAL A 110 0.54 -9.21 -7.51
CA VAL A 110 0.19 -9.58 -8.89
C VAL A 110 0.85 -10.93 -9.17
N GLN A 111 0.04 -11.97 -9.36
CA GLN A 111 0.51 -13.30 -9.71
C GLN A 111 0.29 -13.54 -11.20
N ILE A 112 1.33 -14.05 -11.85
CA ILE A 112 1.32 -14.52 -13.24
C ILE A 112 1.91 -15.92 -13.14
N ASP A 113 1.24 -16.91 -13.72
CA ASP A 113 1.70 -18.30 -13.64
C ASP A 113 2.99 -18.50 -14.45
N ASP A 114 3.68 -19.59 -14.15
CA ASP A 114 4.98 -19.87 -14.74
C ASP A 114 4.91 -20.13 -16.26
N ASN A 115 3.77 -20.61 -16.78
CA ASN A 115 3.59 -20.79 -18.23
C ASN A 115 3.44 -19.44 -18.92
N ASP A 116 2.60 -18.55 -18.38
CA ASP A 116 2.45 -17.18 -18.88
C ASP A 116 3.77 -16.40 -18.78
N GLN A 117 4.54 -16.59 -17.72
CA GLN A 117 5.90 -16.03 -17.60
C GLN A 117 6.80 -16.49 -18.73
N ALA A 118 6.84 -17.80 -19.02
CA ALA A 118 7.66 -18.33 -20.10
C ALA A 118 7.22 -17.78 -21.48
N MET A 119 5.91 -17.68 -21.72
CA MET A 119 5.37 -17.09 -22.95
C MET A 119 5.74 -15.62 -23.09
N LEU A 120 5.61 -14.84 -22.02
CA LEU A 120 5.97 -13.41 -22.01
C LEU A 120 7.46 -13.23 -22.29
N LEU A 121 8.33 -14.03 -21.66
CA LEU A 121 9.77 -13.98 -21.91
C LEU A 121 10.08 -14.18 -23.39
N LEU A 122 9.51 -15.22 -24.02
CA LEU A 122 9.70 -15.49 -25.44
C LEU A 122 9.22 -14.33 -26.33
N CYS A 123 8.13 -13.66 -25.94
CA CYS A 123 7.65 -12.49 -26.67
C CYS A 123 8.56 -11.25 -26.55
N TYR A 124 9.39 -11.15 -25.51
CA TYR A 124 10.23 -9.98 -25.25
C TYR A 124 11.66 -10.11 -25.79
N LEU A 125 12.04 -11.30 -26.23
CA LEU A 125 13.28 -11.52 -26.96
C LEU A 125 13.27 -10.85 -28.35
N PRO A 126 14.44 -10.49 -28.88
CA PRO A 126 14.54 -10.01 -30.25
C PRO A 126 14.15 -11.15 -31.19
N LEU A 127 13.14 -10.91 -32.02
CA LEU A 127 12.82 -11.75 -33.17
C LEU A 127 13.94 -11.67 -34.21
#